data_AF-A0A3C0Q625-F1
#
_entry.id   AF-A0A3C0Q625-F1
#
_cell.length_a   1.000
_cell.length_b   1.000
_cell.length_c   1.000
_cell.angle_alpha   90.00
_cell.angle_beta   90.00
_cell.angle_gamma   90.00
#
_symmetry.space_group_name_H-M   'P 1'
#
loop_
_entity.id
_entity.type
_entity.pdbx_description
1 polymer ?
#
loop_
_entity_poly.entity_id
_entity_poly.type
_entity_poly.pdbx_seq_one_letter_code
_entity_poly.pdbx_strand_id
1 'polypeptide(L)'
;MRKIINLQTQSGFTLLEAIAALAVMGAAVMGIYSLTEQSVKDTKGSITAMHLKTIGDAANEYVRMNYAAVTANATATTPALIRVSDLIAAGRLPTGYKVSNPENQNTCVLVLEPTSNNLTALVVTEGGNTLADINLGQIAATIGGSGGGIYSTDTSKIQGSMGGWEFAPGSFSNANHLGQKCDGSGGSVSFTVGHPMMALWFADGSAVSATLYRDSVPGNPSLNTMNTPIIMGATRTEGSACTTDPNGSIARSPNGTVISCVSGVWRRSGGGFWEDPVATFAALPTTDATGTVRMTTDTARAFMWNGATWTPLSVDQNGDMFVPRDLAAGRDVRANRHLTVGGDSFVAGSSSVSGNSTVLGNSVVGSNMTIGGVTQAYGAVNTTDDFKGQRLKLDAVNVAGLGCSPNGMLSRTSTGSLLTCISGIWRTAGGGGPPSYAWWGGGYVSMAYGGEYVFCPPGEYVRGFMLNVPSGTVPFLGGYGNYVVAWRVGCTPASSTSAWCSNVYTPGQWDNWNWGNNYDFGGALVCSP
;
A
#
# COMPACT_ATOMS: atom_id res chain seq x y z
N MET A 1 55.85 -86.48 74.41
CA MET A 1 55.73 -85.61 73.21
C MET A 1 56.15 -86.40 71.98
N ARG A 2 55.22 -86.75 71.09
CA ARG A 2 55.50 -87.37 69.77
C ARG A 2 55.92 -86.28 68.79
N LYS A 3 57.10 -86.41 68.18
CA LYS A 3 57.53 -85.60 67.02
C LYS A 3 57.25 -86.42 65.76
N ILE A 4 56.31 -85.95 64.94
CA ILE A 4 56.07 -86.48 63.59
C ILE A 4 57.08 -85.79 62.67
N ILE A 5 57.96 -86.56 62.03
CA ILE A 5 58.84 -86.09 60.96
C ILE A 5 58.21 -86.54 59.64
N ASN A 6 57.81 -85.58 58.81
CA ASN A 6 57.28 -85.78 57.47
C ASN A 6 58.46 -86.09 56.53
N LEU A 7 58.46 -87.25 55.88
CA LEU A 7 59.40 -87.60 54.81
C LEU A 7 58.86 -87.06 53.48
N GLN A 8 59.50 -86.04 52.90
CA GLN A 8 59.33 -85.72 51.48
C GLN A 8 60.28 -86.57 50.66
N THR A 9 59.73 -87.38 49.76
CA THR A 9 60.46 -88.15 48.76
C THR A 9 60.97 -87.22 47.66
N GLN A 10 62.30 -87.11 47.54
CA GLN A 10 62.96 -86.56 46.34
C GLN A 10 63.08 -87.68 45.30
N SER A 11 62.47 -87.49 44.13
CA SER A 11 62.68 -88.32 42.95
C SER A 11 63.92 -87.85 42.20
N GLY A 12 64.94 -88.70 42.09
CA GLY A 12 66.19 -88.40 41.37
C GLY A 12 66.03 -88.42 39.85
N PHE A 13 66.71 -87.49 39.17
CA PHE A 13 66.76 -87.35 37.72
C PHE A 13 67.43 -88.57 37.06
N THR A 14 66.70 -89.30 36.22
CA THR A 14 67.25 -90.40 35.42
C THR A 14 67.65 -89.93 34.01
N LEU A 15 68.65 -90.55 33.39
CA LEU A 15 69.07 -90.26 31.99
C LEU A 15 67.92 -90.43 30.99
N LEU A 16 66.97 -91.31 31.30
CA LEU A 16 65.77 -91.55 30.50
C LEU A 16 64.80 -90.35 30.51
N GLU A 17 64.64 -89.68 31.65
CA GLU A 17 63.86 -88.43 31.75
C GLU A 17 64.53 -87.28 31.00
N ALA A 18 65.87 -87.22 30.98
CA ALA A 18 66.60 -86.21 30.21
C ALA A 18 66.39 -86.38 28.70
N ILE A 19 66.40 -87.61 28.19
CA ILE A 19 66.14 -87.90 26.77
C ILE A 19 64.66 -87.67 26.43
N ALA A 20 63.73 -88.08 27.29
CA ALA A 20 62.30 -87.82 27.10
C ALA A 20 61.99 -86.32 27.11
N ALA A 21 62.61 -85.54 28.02
CA ALA A 21 62.46 -84.09 28.07
C ALA A 21 63.02 -83.40 26.82
N LEU A 22 64.17 -83.85 26.30
CA LEU A 22 64.74 -83.33 25.04
C LEU A 22 63.87 -83.66 23.82
N ALA A 23 63.27 -84.86 23.77
CA ALA A 23 62.34 -85.22 22.70
C ALA A 23 61.06 -84.36 22.74
N VAL A 24 60.51 -84.13 23.93
CA VAL A 24 59.34 -83.23 24.12
C VAL A 24 59.70 -81.79 23.78
N MET A 25 60.88 -81.29 24.17
CA MET A 25 61.34 -79.96 23.80
C MET A 25 61.58 -79.81 22.29
N GLY A 26 62.15 -80.83 21.64
CA GLY A 26 62.30 -80.84 20.18
C GLY A 26 60.96 -80.79 19.44
N ALA A 27 59.98 -81.59 19.89
CA ALA A 27 58.62 -81.55 19.36
C ALA A 27 57.92 -80.20 19.65
N ALA A 28 58.14 -79.62 20.83
CA ALA A 28 57.59 -78.31 21.20
C ALA A 28 58.17 -77.17 20.36
N VAL A 29 59.48 -77.18 20.08
CA VAL A 29 60.12 -76.18 19.21
C VAL A 29 59.61 -76.30 17.78
N MET A 30 59.45 -77.51 17.26
CA MET A 30 58.83 -77.73 15.94
C MET A 30 57.36 -77.29 15.91
N GLY A 31 56.61 -77.51 16.99
CA GLY A 31 55.22 -77.04 17.14
C GLY A 31 55.11 -75.52 17.26
N ILE A 32 56.03 -74.86 17.97
CA ILE A 32 56.09 -73.39 18.06
C ILE A 32 56.48 -72.79 16.71
N TYR A 33 57.41 -73.41 15.99
CA TYR A 33 57.82 -72.98 14.66
C TYR A 33 56.66 -73.07 13.67
N SER A 34 55.91 -74.18 13.65
CA SER A 34 54.72 -74.31 12.80
C SER A 34 53.61 -73.32 13.18
N LEU A 35 53.37 -73.08 14.47
CA LEU A 35 52.41 -72.07 14.94
C LEU A 35 52.83 -70.64 14.59
N THR A 36 54.13 -70.34 14.62
CA THR A 36 54.66 -69.03 14.25
C THR A 36 54.54 -68.80 12.74
N GLU A 37 54.86 -69.81 11.92
CA GLU A 37 54.66 -69.74 10.47
C GLU A 37 53.18 -69.62 10.09
N GLN A 38 52.29 -70.35 10.79
CA GLN A 38 50.84 -70.24 10.61
C GLN A 38 50.36 -68.82 10.96
N SER A 39 50.81 -68.28 12.11
CA SER A 39 50.43 -66.93 12.56
C SER A 39 50.91 -65.84 11.59
N VAL A 40 52.12 -65.99 11.05
CA VAL A 40 52.66 -65.06 10.04
C VAL A 40 51.86 -65.14 8.74
N LYS A 41 51.50 -66.35 8.28
CA LYS A 41 50.66 -66.55 7.08
C LYS A 41 49.25 -65.99 7.27
N ASP A 42 48.63 -66.23 8.42
CA ASP A 42 47.30 -65.71 8.76
C ASP A 42 47.31 -64.17 8.86
N THR A 43 48.36 -63.60 9.45
CA THR A 43 48.55 -62.15 9.54
C THR A 43 48.73 -61.53 8.14
N LYS A 44 49.57 -62.13 7.30
CA LYS A 44 49.75 -61.69 5.91
C LYS A 44 48.44 -61.74 5.13
N GLY A 45 47.69 -62.85 5.25
CA GLY A 45 46.38 -62.99 4.62
C GLY A 45 45.38 -61.92 5.07
N SER A 46 45.32 -61.64 6.37
CA SER A 46 44.45 -60.60 6.93
C SER A 46 44.82 -59.20 6.43
N ILE A 47 46.11 -58.87 6.35
CA ILE A 47 46.58 -57.58 5.82
C ILE A 47 46.27 -57.47 4.32
N THR A 48 46.46 -58.55 3.54
CA THR A 48 46.08 -58.59 2.12
C THR A 48 44.57 -58.35 1.95
N ALA A 49 43.73 -58.99 2.75
CA ALA A 49 42.29 -58.77 2.75
C ALA A 49 41.93 -57.31 3.08
N MET A 50 42.54 -56.75 4.12
CA MET A 50 42.34 -55.36 4.54
C MET A 50 42.80 -54.35 3.49
N HIS A 51 43.89 -54.63 2.77
CA HIS A 51 44.38 -53.80 1.67
C HIS A 51 43.36 -53.71 0.54
N LEU A 52 42.84 -54.86 0.08
CA LEU A 52 41.77 -54.88 -0.92
C LEU A 52 40.52 -54.16 -0.41
N LYS A 53 40.13 -54.37 0.85
CA LYS A 53 38.94 -53.73 1.44
C LYS A 53 39.08 -52.22 1.47
N THR A 54 40.22 -51.71 1.91
CA THR A 54 40.50 -50.28 1.94
C THR A 54 40.42 -49.65 0.54
N ILE A 55 40.99 -50.31 -0.46
CA ILE A 55 40.91 -49.85 -1.86
C ILE A 55 39.49 -49.95 -2.40
N GLY A 56 38.77 -51.03 -2.08
CA GLY A 56 37.39 -51.24 -2.50
C GLY A 56 36.43 -50.19 -1.94
N ASP A 57 36.55 -49.87 -0.64
CA ASP A 57 35.75 -48.83 0.01
C ASP A 57 36.04 -47.44 -0.60
N ALA A 58 37.32 -47.10 -0.80
CA ALA A 58 37.74 -45.87 -1.46
C ALA A 58 37.24 -45.78 -2.92
N ALA A 59 37.28 -46.89 -3.65
CA ALA A 59 36.80 -46.96 -5.03
C ALA A 59 35.28 -46.86 -5.13
N ASN A 60 34.53 -47.46 -4.18
CA ASN A 60 33.07 -47.34 -4.14
C ASN A 60 32.65 -45.87 -4.00
N GLU A 61 33.33 -45.11 -3.13
CA GLU A 61 33.09 -43.68 -2.99
C GLU A 61 33.54 -42.89 -4.23
N TYR A 62 34.71 -43.21 -4.79
CA TYR A 62 35.22 -42.56 -6.00
C TYR A 62 34.26 -42.71 -7.18
N VAL A 63 33.76 -43.93 -7.43
CA VAL A 63 32.85 -44.23 -8.54
C VAL A 63 31.52 -43.49 -8.35
N ARG A 64 31.01 -43.34 -7.12
CA ARG A 64 29.80 -42.57 -6.84
C ARG A 64 29.98 -41.07 -7.13
N MET A 65 31.11 -40.49 -6.74
CA MET A 65 31.38 -39.06 -6.91
C MET A 65 31.80 -38.68 -8.34
N ASN A 66 32.44 -39.60 -9.07
CA ASN A 66 32.95 -39.39 -10.42
C ASN A 66 32.17 -40.20 -11.46
N TYR A 67 30.90 -40.48 -11.19
CA TYR A 67 30.07 -41.39 -11.97
C TYR A 67 30.10 -41.07 -13.47
N ALA A 68 29.91 -39.80 -13.85
CA ALA A 68 29.91 -39.37 -15.25
C ALA A 68 31.25 -39.60 -15.95
N ALA A 69 32.38 -39.43 -15.24
CA ALA A 69 33.71 -39.68 -15.81
C ALA A 69 33.98 -41.18 -15.96
N VAL A 70 33.43 -42.00 -15.06
CA VAL A 70 33.54 -43.46 -15.12
C VAL A 70 32.66 -44.03 -16.23
N THR A 71 31.38 -43.64 -16.34
CA THR A 71 30.48 -44.10 -17.42
C THR A 71 30.86 -43.57 -18.80
N ALA A 72 31.60 -42.46 -18.89
CA ALA A 72 32.17 -42.02 -20.17
C ALA A 72 33.23 -42.99 -20.73
N ASN A 73 33.84 -43.82 -19.87
CA ASN A 73 34.92 -44.73 -20.23
C ASN A 73 34.57 -46.21 -20.08
N ALA A 74 33.65 -46.56 -19.16
CA ALA A 74 33.18 -47.91 -18.93
C ALA A 74 32.10 -48.26 -19.94
N THR A 75 32.25 -49.38 -20.64
CA THR A 75 31.21 -49.93 -21.53
C THR A 75 30.93 -51.38 -21.17
N ALA A 76 30.04 -52.06 -21.90
CA ALA A 76 29.79 -53.48 -21.71
C ALA A 76 31.00 -54.38 -22.00
N THR A 77 31.98 -53.87 -22.78
CA THR A 77 33.16 -54.63 -23.22
C THR A 77 34.49 -53.96 -22.89
N THR A 78 34.53 -52.65 -22.61
CA THR A 78 35.77 -51.92 -22.32
C THR A 78 35.74 -51.44 -20.87
N PRO A 79 36.62 -51.98 -20.01
CA PRO A 79 36.68 -51.55 -18.62
C PRO A 79 37.22 -50.13 -18.46
N ALA A 80 36.59 -49.33 -17.59
CA ALA A 80 37.23 -48.17 -17.00
C ALA A 80 38.20 -48.65 -15.90
N LEU A 81 39.47 -48.29 -16.04
CA LEU A 81 40.54 -48.55 -15.06
C LEU A 81 40.63 -47.39 -14.06
N ILE A 82 40.52 -47.70 -12.78
CA ILE A 82 40.78 -46.76 -11.70
C ILE A 82 41.97 -47.30 -10.91
N ARG A 83 43.08 -46.56 -10.93
CA ARG A 83 44.31 -46.92 -10.23
C ARG A 83 44.32 -46.34 -8.82
N VAL A 84 45.17 -46.90 -7.96
CA VAL A 84 45.41 -46.36 -6.61
C VAL A 84 45.88 -44.90 -6.66
N SER A 85 46.63 -44.49 -7.69
CA SER A 85 47.01 -43.09 -7.90
C SER A 85 45.82 -42.15 -8.08
N ASP A 86 44.77 -42.62 -8.75
CA ASP A 86 43.58 -41.82 -9.07
C ASP A 86 42.74 -41.64 -7.79
N LEU A 87 42.68 -42.68 -6.95
CA LEU A 87 42.07 -42.63 -5.61
C LEU A 87 42.83 -41.68 -4.67
N ILE A 88 44.16 -41.65 -4.73
CA ILE A 88 44.98 -40.69 -3.97
C ILE A 88 44.74 -39.26 -4.47
N ALA A 89 44.75 -39.03 -5.79
CA ALA A 89 44.52 -37.72 -6.38
C ALA A 89 43.12 -37.15 -6.05
N ALA A 90 42.12 -38.03 -5.96
CA ALA A 90 40.77 -37.68 -5.52
C ALA A 90 40.60 -37.59 -3.99
N GLY A 91 41.68 -37.74 -3.21
CA GLY A 91 41.64 -37.66 -1.74
C GLY A 91 40.89 -38.79 -1.04
N ARG A 92 40.68 -39.94 -1.72
CA ARG A 92 40.04 -41.14 -1.15
C ARG A 92 41.01 -42.08 -0.45
N LEU A 93 42.30 -41.94 -0.74
CA LEU A 93 43.38 -42.62 -0.04
C LEU A 93 44.47 -41.61 0.36
N PRO A 94 45.17 -41.83 1.49
CA PRO A 94 46.24 -40.94 1.92
C PRO A 94 47.43 -41.01 0.96
N THR A 95 48.15 -39.90 0.84
CA THR A 95 49.39 -39.83 0.05
C THR A 95 50.38 -40.90 0.49
N GLY A 96 50.89 -41.69 -0.46
CA GLY A 96 51.85 -42.77 -0.18
C GLY A 96 51.22 -44.15 0.08
N TYR A 97 49.89 -44.28 0.01
CA TYR A 97 49.23 -45.59 0.06
C TYR A 97 49.80 -46.52 -1.04
N LYS A 98 50.15 -47.75 -0.67
CA LYS A 98 50.87 -48.67 -1.57
C LYS A 98 49.91 -49.33 -2.56
N VAL A 99 50.31 -49.37 -3.83
CA VAL A 99 49.60 -50.10 -4.90
C VAL A 99 49.67 -51.61 -4.67
N SER A 100 50.79 -52.10 -4.14
CA SER A 100 51.05 -53.52 -3.92
C SER A 100 50.59 -53.98 -2.53
N ASN A 101 50.00 -55.17 -2.47
CA ASN A 101 49.70 -55.87 -1.22
C ASN A 101 50.95 -56.61 -0.66
N PRO A 102 50.87 -57.25 0.53
CA PRO A 102 51.98 -58.02 1.11
C PRO A 102 52.53 -59.18 0.27
N GLU A 103 51.78 -59.65 -0.74
CA GLU A 103 52.20 -60.68 -1.69
C GLU A 103 52.88 -60.10 -2.94
N ASN A 104 53.18 -58.78 -2.93
CA ASN A 104 53.70 -58.01 -4.07
C ASN A 104 52.78 -58.01 -5.29
N GLN A 105 51.47 -58.21 -5.09
CA GLN A 105 50.47 -58.12 -6.16
C GLN A 105 49.93 -56.69 -6.19
N ASN A 106 49.89 -56.09 -7.38
CA ASN A 106 49.46 -54.71 -7.59
C ASN A 106 47.94 -54.65 -7.73
N THR A 107 47.31 -53.72 -7.04
CA THR A 107 45.85 -53.61 -6.95
C THR A 107 45.31 -52.46 -7.79
N CYS A 108 44.26 -52.69 -8.55
CA CYS A 108 43.48 -51.65 -9.21
C CYS A 108 41.99 -52.02 -9.28
N VAL A 109 41.16 -51.13 -9.80
CA VAL A 109 39.72 -51.34 -9.93
C VAL A 109 39.32 -51.23 -11.39
N LEU A 110 38.55 -52.21 -11.85
CA LEU A 110 37.98 -52.25 -13.20
C LEU A 110 36.48 -52.09 -13.09
N VAL A 111 35.90 -51.21 -13.90
CA VAL A 111 34.46 -50.92 -13.94
C VAL A 111 33.92 -51.16 -15.34
N LEU A 112 32.84 -51.92 -15.46
CA LEU A 112 32.06 -52.11 -16.68
C LEU A 112 30.67 -51.50 -16.51
N GLU A 113 30.05 -51.17 -17.64
CA GLU A 113 28.65 -50.76 -17.73
C GLU A 113 27.90 -51.72 -18.67
N PRO A 114 27.50 -52.92 -18.19
CA PRO A 114 26.84 -53.92 -19.05
C PRO A 114 25.50 -53.44 -19.62
N THR A 115 24.73 -52.70 -18.80
CA THR A 115 23.50 -52.01 -19.21
C THR A 115 23.60 -50.54 -18.78
N SER A 116 22.93 -49.65 -19.51
CA SER A 116 23.04 -48.22 -19.26
C SER A 116 22.65 -47.86 -17.82
N ASN A 117 23.51 -47.10 -17.17
CA ASN A 117 23.47 -46.69 -15.78
C ASN A 117 23.62 -47.81 -14.73
N ASN A 118 24.03 -49.02 -15.14
CA ASN A 118 24.31 -50.12 -14.24
C ASN A 118 25.80 -50.49 -14.26
N LEU A 119 26.50 -50.16 -13.19
CA LEU A 119 27.93 -50.40 -13.08
C LEU A 119 28.20 -51.71 -12.35
N THR A 120 29.12 -52.51 -12.90
CA THR A 120 29.73 -53.63 -12.21
C THR A 120 31.21 -53.36 -12.06
N ALA A 121 31.75 -53.42 -10.84
CA ALA A 121 33.18 -53.22 -10.65
C ALA A 121 33.83 -54.33 -9.85
N LEU A 122 35.13 -54.49 -10.09
CA LEU A 122 35.97 -55.51 -9.50
C LEU A 122 37.30 -54.88 -9.08
N VAL A 123 37.62 -55.00 -7.79
CA VAL A 123 38.98 -54.78 -7.30
C VAL A 123 39.78 -56.02 -7.64
N VAL A 124 40.87 -55.84 -8.39
CA VAL A 124 41.69 -56.90 -8.93
C VAL A 124 43.13 -56.75 -8.46
N THR A 125 43.80 -57.89 -8.26
CA THR A 125 45.23 -57.94 -7.99
C THR A 125 45.94 -58.68 -9.12
N GLU A 126 47.12 -58.21 -9.50
CA GLU A 126 47.94 -58.84 -10.54
C GLU A 126 49.44 -58.77 -10.24
N GLY A 127 50.21 -59.71 -10.81
CA GLY A 127 51.65 -59.83 -10.60
C GLY A 127 51.99 -60.37 -9.20
N GLY A 128 53.27 -60.33 -8.82
CA GLY A 128 53.69 -60.81 -7.50
C GLY A 128 53.58 -62.33 -7.31
N ASN A 129 53.39 -62.75 -6.05
CA ASN A 129 53.35 -64.16 -5.66
C ASN A 129 51.93 -64.73 -5.79
N THR A 130 51.79 -65.95 -6.29
CA THR A 130 50.50 -66.67 -6.33
C THR A 130 50.20 -67.32 -4.99
N LEU A 131 48.98 -67.15 -4.49
CA LEU A 131 48.49 -67.80 -3.27
C LEU A 131 47.94 -69.20 -3.56
N ALA A 132 48.16 -70.13 -2.64
CA ALA A 132 47.49 -71.43 -2.68
C ALA A 132 45.98 -71.26 -2.41
N ASP A 133 45.14 -72.12 -3.01
CA ASP A 133 43.67 -72.02 -2.95
C ASP A 133 43.11 -71.91 -1.53
N ILE A 134 43.71 -72.60 -0.55
CA ILE A 134 43.30 -72.52 0.86
C ILE A 134 43.53 -71.12 1.46
N ASN A 135 44.70 -70.52 1.19
CA ASN A 135 45.03 -69.17 1.66
C ASN A 135 44.19 -68.13 0.93
N LEU A 136 43.98 -68.31 -0.39
CA LEU A 136 43.11 -67.44 -1.19
C LEU A 136 41.68 -67.45 -0.64
N GLY A 137 41.14 -68.64 -0.32
CA GLY A 137 39.82 -68.80 0.29
C GLY A 137 39.69 -68.11 1.64
N GLN A 138 40.72 -68.20 2.49
CA GLN A 138 40.75 -67.52 3.79
C GLN A 138 40.81 -65.99 3.63
N ILE A 139 41.58 -65.48 2.66
CA ILE A 139 41.63 -64.04 2.34
C ILE A 139 40.27 -63.56 1.83
N ALA A 140 39.65 -64.30 0.90
CA ALA A 140 38.31 -63.99 0.39
C ALA A 140 37.27 -63.98 1.52
N ALA A 141 37.32 -64.94 2.45
CA ALA A 141 36.45 -64.98 3.62
C ALA A 141 36.69 -63.80 4.58
N THR A 142 37.95 -63.37 4.74
CA THR A 142 38.33 -62.24 5.59
C THR A 142 37.86 -60.90 5.01
N ILE A 143 37.86 -60.77 3.68
CA ILE A 143 37.23 -59.63 2.99
C ILE A 143 35.73 -59.56 3.29
N GLY A 144 35.07 -60.73 3.32
CA GLY A 144 33.64 -60.91 3.54
C GLY A 144 32.93 -61.40 2.27
N GLY A 145 31.60 -61.26 2.21
CA GLY A 145 30.78 -61.82 1.12
C GLY A 145 31.09 -61.28 -0.30
N SER A 146 31.86 -60.20 -0.41
CA SER A 146 32.31 -59.63 -1.68
C SER A 146 33.71 -60.09 -2.10
N GLY A 147 34.46 -60.75 -1.23
CA GLY A 147 35.80 -61.26 -1.53
C GLY A 147 35.73 -62.51 -2.40
N GLY A 148 36.71 -62.69 -3.27
CA GLY A 148 36.82 -63.83 -4.17
C GLY A 148 38.20 -63.96 -4.79
N GLY A 149 38.31 -64.80 -5.81
CA GLY A 149 39.53 -64.98 -6.59
C GLY A 149 39.35 -66.09 -7.63
N ILE A 150 40.42 -66.36 -8.39
CA ILE A 150 40.47 -67.48 -9.33
C ILE A 150 41.23 -68.63 -8.66
N TYR A 151 40.56 -69.75 -8.47
CA TYR A 151 41.10 -70.95 -7.83
C TYR A 151 41.64 -71.92 -8.87
N SER A 152 42.61 -72.77 -8.48
CA SER A 152 43.20 -73.77 -9.38
C SER A 152 42.21 -74.84 -9.84
N THR A 153 41.11 -75.04 -9.10
CA THR A 153 40.05 -76.01 -9.38
C THR A 153 39.22 -75.67 -10.60
N ASP A 154 38.99 -74.38 -10.88
CA ASP A 154 38.29 -73.90 -12.07
C ASP A 154 38.79 -72.50 -12.44
N THR A 155 39.69 -72.45 -13.43
CA THR A 155 40.32 -71.21 -13.88
C THR A 155 39.43 -70.35 -14.79
N SER A 156 38.26 -70.86 -15.19
CA SER A 156 37.35 -70.17 -16.11
C SER A 156 36.47 -69.12 -15.43
N LYS A 157 36.41 -69.12 -14.10
CA LYS A 157 35.53 -68.28 -13.30
C LYS A 157 36.25 -67.61 -12.13
N ILE A 158 35.78 -66.42 -11.79
CA ILE A 158 36.11 -65.75 -10.54
C ILE A 158 35.03 -66.19 -9.55
N GLN A 159 35.46 -66.77 -8.43
CA GLN A 159 34.56 -67.32 -7.43
C GLN A 159 34.67 -66.54 -6.13
N GLY A 160 33.52 -66.12 -5.61
CA GLY A 160 33.39 -65.49 -4.30
C GLY A 160 33.66 -66.46 -3.15
N SER A 161 33.90 -65.90 -1.96
CA SER A 161 34.05 -66.66 -0.72
C SER A 161 32.91 -67.66 -0.55
N MET A 162 33.26 -68.94 -0.29
CA MET A 162 32.32 -70.06 -0.14
C MET A 162 31.38 -70.27 -1.35
N GLY A 163 31.70 -69.73 -2.54
CA GLY A 163 30.84 -69.81 -3.72
C GLY A 163 29.60 -68.89 -3.67
N GLY A 164 29.62 -67.84 -2.86
CA GLY A 164 28.48 -66.92 -2.71
C GLY A 164 28.10 -66.16 -4.00
N TRP A 165 29.03 -66.04 -4.95
CA TRP A 165 28.81 -65.50 -6.29
C TRP A 165 29.87 -66.05 -7.25
N GLU A 166 29.57 -66.06 -8.53
CA GLU A 166 30.54 -66.40 -9.58
C GLU A 166 30.26 -65.60 -10.86
N PHE A 167 31.31 -65.20 -11.57
CA PHE A 167 31.23 -64.70 -12.94
C PHE A 167 32.52 -65.01 -13.69
N ALA A 168 32.45 -65.09 -15.02
CA ALA A 168 33.63 -65.27 -15.86
C ALA A 168 34.43 -63.95 -15.90
N PRO A 169 35.79 -63.97 -15.89
CA PRO A 169 36.61 -62.77 -16.08
C PRO A 169 36.16 -61.96 -17.31
N GLY A 170 35.80 -62.64 -18.40
CA GLY A 170 35.02 -62.07 -19.51
C GLY A 170 35.51 -60.70 -19.98
N SER A 171 34.59 -59.73 -20.10
CA SER A 171 34.90 -58.36 -20.51
C SER A 171 35.86 -57.61 -19.57
N PHE A 172 36.06 -58.05 -18.32
CA PHE A 172 37.02 -57.40 -17.42
C PHE A 172 38.47 -57.63 -17.85
N SER A 173 38.79 -58.70 -18.60
CA SER A 173 40.14 -58.96 -19.10
C SER A 173 40.47 -58.27 -20.43
N ASN A 174 39.49 -57.57 -21.02
CA ASN A 174 39.72 -56.76 -22.22
C ASN A 174 40.66 -55.57 -21.93
N ALA A 175 41.21 -54.97 -22.98
CA ALA A 175 41.97 -53.73 -22.84
C ALA A 175 41.08 -52.65 -22.22
N ASN A 176 41.54 -52.04 -21.12
CA ASN A 176 40.85 -50.92 -20.52
C ASN A 176 41.10 -49.63 -21.32
N HIS A 177 40.30 -48.60 -21.04
CA HIS A 177 40.37 -47.30 -21.74
C HIS A 177 41.76 -46.61 -21.71
N LEU A 178 42.67 -46.99 -20.81
CA LEU A 178 44.04 -46.46 -20.74
C LEU A 178 45.08 -47.40 -21.35
N GLY A 179 44.72 -48.65 -21.67
CA GLY A 179 45.65 -49.67 -22.13
C GLY A 179 46.76 -49.97 -21.11
N GLN A 180 46.44 -49.89 -19.81
CA GLN A 180 47.40 -50.03 -18.72
C GLN A 180 47.09 -51.17 -17.76
N LYS A 181 48.14 -51.69 -17.13
CA LYS A 181 48.11 -52.59 -15.99
C LYS A 181 47.87 -51.82 -14.67
N CYS A 182 47.58 -52.53 -13.58
CA CYS A 182 47.41 -51.94 -12.25
C CYS A 182 48.64 -51.18 -11.77
N ASP A 183 49.84 -51.53 -12.28
CA ASP A 183 51.11 -50.85 -11.99
C ASP A 183 51.40 -49.65 -12.90
N GLY A 184 50.53 -49.39 -13.88
CA GLY A 184 50.67 -48.33 -14.87
C GLY A 184 51.51 -48.69 -16.09
N SER A 185 52.09 -49.90 -16.16
CA SER A 185 52.76 -50.39 -17.37
C SER A 185 51.75 -50.69 -18.49
N GLY A 186 52.20 -50.74 -19.74
CA GLY A 186 51.32 -50.98 -20.89
C GLY A 186 50.77 -52.42 -20.93
N GLY A 187 49.50 -52.56 -21.28
CA GLY A 187 48.82 -53.85 -21.49
C GLY A 187 47.46 -53.94 -20.79
N SER A 188 46.78 -55.08 -20.98
CA SER A 188 45.57 -55.41 -20.23
C SER A 188 45.91 -55.99 -18.86
N VAL A 189 45.01 -55.79 -17.89
CA VAL A 189 45.11 -56.39 -16.56
C VAL A 189 45.01 -57.92 -16.65
N SER A 190 45.91 -58.62 -15.97
CA SER A 190 46.02 -60.08 -16.05
C SER A 190 45.24 -60.78 -14.94
N PHE A 191 44.40 -61.74 -15.33
CA PHE A 191 43.63 -62.57 -14.42
C PHE A 191 44.30 -63.95 -14.32
N THR A 192 44.97 -64.23 -13.21
CA THR A 192 45.66 -65.51 -13.00
C THR A 192 45.25 -66.14 -11.67
N VAL A 193 45.45 -67.46 -11.54
CA VAL A 193 45.13 -68.20 -10.32
C VAL A 193 45.91 -67.65 -9.12
N GLY A 194 45.34 -67.77 -7.92
CA GLY A 194 46.04 -67.38 -6.68
C GLY A 194 46.07 -65.87 -6.39
N HIS A 195 45.16 -65.10 -7.01
CA HIS A 195 45.04 -63.65 -6.83
C HIS A 195 43.68 -63.29 -6.21
N PRO A 196 43.65 -62.61 -5.04
CA PRO A 196 42.43 -62.17 -4.41
C PRO A 196 41.80 -61.02 -5.18
N MET A 197 40.47 -61.00 -5.17
CA MET A 197 39.64 -60.01 -5.85
C MET A 197 38.48 -59.62 -4.93
N MET A 198 37.85 -58.49 -5.21
CA MET A 198 36.65 -58.04 -4.51
C MET A 198 35.63 -57.47 -5.47
N ALA A 199 34.44 -58.07 -5.51
CA ALA A 199 33.32 -57.51 -6.26
C ALA A 199 32.79 -56.26 -5.55
N LEU A 200 32.55 -55.18 -6.29
CA LEU A 200 31.88 -53.99 -5.82
C LEU A 200 30.49 -53.96 -6.43
N TRP A 201 29.48 -54.10 -5.57
CA TRP A 201 28.09 -54.13 -5.98
C TRP A 201 27.53 -52.71 -6.05
N PHE A 202 27.17 -52.26 -7.25
CA PHE A 202 26.31 -51.11 -7.44
C PHE A 202 24.94 -51.67 -7.84
N ALA A 203 23.96 -51.60 -6.95
CA ALA A 203 22.59 -52.03 -7.28
C ALA A 203 22.00 -51.08 -8.33
N ASP A 204 21.05 -51.58 -9.15
CA ASP A 204 20.30 -50.80 -10.13
C ASP A 204 19.81 -49.47 -9.53
N GLY A 205 20.28 -48.35 -10.07
CA GLY A 205 19.89 -47.01 -9.61
C GLY A 205 20.53 -46.55 -8.29
N SER A 206 21.41 -47.32 -7.65
CA SER A 206 22.07 -46.93 -6.38
C SER A 206 23.15 -45.85 -6.53
N ALA A 207 23.51 -45.47 -7.77
CA ALA A 207 24.25 -44.24 -8.06
C ALA A 207 23.38 -42.97 -7.95
N VAL A 208 22.05 -43.12 -7.84
CA VAL A 208 21.09 -42.06 -7.57
C VAL A 208 20.44 -42.36 -6.22
N SER A 209 21.22 -42.27 -5.13
CA SER A 209 20.65 -42.50 -3.80
C SER A 209 19.51 -41.51 -3.55
N ALA A 210 18.50 -41.93 -2.79
CA ALA A 210 17.41 -41.10 -2.28
C ALA A 210 17.89 -40.00 -1.28
N THR A 211 19.17 -39.63 -1.34
CA THR A 211 19.82 -38.65 -0.47
C THR A 211 19.87 -37.33 -1.21
N LEU A 212 19.13 -36.33 -0.70
CA LEU A 212 19.29 -34.95 -1.14
C LEU A 212 20.62 -34.41 -0.62
N TYR A 213 21.57 -34.18 -1.51
CA TYR A 213 22.84 -33.53 -1.17
C TYR A 213 22.60 -32.05 -0.88
N ARG A 214 23.22 -31.54 0.19
CA ARG A 214 23.12 -30.13 0.60
C ARG A 214 24.15 -29.23 -0.06
N ASP A 215 25.22 -29.82 -0.59
CA ASP A 215 26.26 -29.14 -1.37
C ASP A 215 26.13 -29.52 -2.85
N SER A 216 26.49 -28.61 -3.76
CA SER A 216 26.37 -28.86 -5.20
C SER A 216 27.18 -30.07 -5.64
N VAL A 217 26.58 -30.96 -6.43
CA VAL A 217 27.28 -32.07 -7.10
C VAL A 217 27.41 -31.75 -8.59
N PRO A 218 28.61 -31.32 -9.05
CA PRO A 218 28.82 -30.94 -10.44
C PRO A 218 28.48 -32.08 -11.41
N GLY A 219 27.78 -31.75 -12.51
CA GLY A 219 27.39 -32.72 -13.54
C GLY A 219 26.21 -33.63 -13.19
N ASN A 220 25.66 -33.55 -11.96
CA ASN A 220 24.50 -34.35 -11.58
C ASN A 220 23.48 -33.56 -10.71
N PRO A 221 22.72 -32.63 -11.31
CA PRO A 221 21.74 -31.81 -10.59
C PRO A 221 20.63 -32.64 -9.94
N SER A 222 20.41 -33.88 -10.38
CA SER A 222 19.41 -34.77 -9.79
C SER A 222 19.71 -35.13 -8.33
N LEU A 223 20.97 -35.06 -7.89
CA LEU A 223 21.39 -35.32 -6.50
C LEU A 223 21.13 -34.13 -5.55
N ASN A 224 20.92 -32.93 -6.09
CA ASN A 224 20.52 -31.74 -5.35
C ASN A 224 19.04 -31.37 -5.56
N THR A 225 18.28 -32.25 -6.22
CA THR A 225 16.89 -31.99 -6.59
C THR A 225 15.97 -33.08 -6.01
N MET A 226 14.89 -32.66 -5.36
CA MET A 226 13.82 -33.58 -4.99
C MET A 226 12.97 -33.93 -6.22
N ASN A 227 12.92 -35.21 -6.57
CA ASN A 227 12.08 -35.71 -7.68
C ASN A 227 10.67 -36.13 -7.23
N THR A 228 10.39 -36.04 -5.92
CA THR A 228 9.08 -36.28 -5.31
C THR A 228 8.79 -35.21 -4.24
N PRO A 229 7.52 -34.85 -3.97
CA PRO A 229 7.20 -33.89 -2.93
C PRO A 229 7.72 -34.34 -1.55
N ILE A 230 8.33 -33.41 -0.79
CA ILE A 230 8.66 -33.67 0.63
C ILE A 230 7.37 -33.58 1.45
N ILE A 231 6.98 -34.72 2.02
CA ILE A 231 5.91 -34.78 3.00
C ILE A 231 6.55 -34.62 4.40
N MET A 232 6.37 -33.45 5.02
CA MET A 232 6.84 -33.22 6.39
C MET A 232 6.02 -34.10 7.36
N GLY A 233 6.68 -35.02 8.06
CA GLY A 233 6.01 -35.89 9.05
C GLY A 233 5.58 -35.14 10.31
N ALA A 234 6.33 -34.10 10.68
CA ALA A 234 5.99 -33.23 11.81
C ALA A 234 4.76 -32.38 11.47
N THR A 235 3.65 -32.69 12.12
CA THR A 235 2.44 -31.86 12.08
C THR A 235 2.43 -30.94 13.30
N ARG A 236 2.28 -29.64 13.08
CA ARG A 236 2.28 -28.60 14.12
C ARG A 236 1.15 -27.61 13.88
N THR A 237 0.58 -27.06 14.94
CA THR A 237 -0.53 -26.11 14.82
C THR A 237 0.02 -24.70 14.64
N GLU A 238 -0.49 -23.98 13.64
CA GLU A 238 -0.15 -22.56 13.46
C GLU A 238 -0.51 -21.74 14.71
N GLY A 239 0.39 -20.86 15.14
CA GLY A 239 0.23 -20.04 16.34
C GLY A 239 0.59 -20.72 17.66
N SER A 240 0.86 -22.03 17.67
CA SER A 240 1.31 -22.71 18.89
C SER A 240 2.80 -22.47 19.17
N ALA A 241 3.19 -22.62 20.44
CA ALA A 241 4.59 -22.51 20.82
C ALA A 241 5.40 -23.69 20.26
N CYS A 242 6.61 -23.42 19.75
CA CYS A 242 7.55 -24.44 19.29
C CYS A 242 8.64 -24.74 20.34
N THR A 243 8.23 -25.02 21.59
CA THR A 243 9.18 -25.20 22.71
C THR A 243 10.13 -26.39 22.56
N THR A 244 9.72 -27.42 21.83
CA THR A 244 10.49 -28.65 21.60
C THR A 244 11.29 -28.64 20.30
N ASP A 245 11.02 -27.68 19.41
CA ASP A 245 11.58 -27.64 18.06
C ASP A 245 12.44 -26.37 17.91
N PRO A 246 13.73 -26.47 17.52
CA PRO A 246 14.59 -25.29 17.38
C PRO A 246 14.05 -24.25 16.40
N ASN A 247 14.41 -22.99 16.63
CA ASN A 247 14.12 -21.90 15.70
C ASN A 247 14.64 -22.24 14.28
N GLY A 248 13.80 -22.06 13.26
CA GLY A 248 14.08 -22.45 11.88
C GLY A 248 13.59 -23.85 11.50
N SER A 249 13.02 -24.63 12.43
CA SER A 249 12.38 -25.91 12.11
C SER A 249 11.22 -25.73 11.13
N ILE A 250 11.11 -26.60 10.13
CA ILE A 250 10.03 -26.60 9.13
C ILE A 250 9.10 -27.78 9.41
N ALA A 251 7.79 -27.52 9.43
CA ALA A 251 6.75 -28.51 9.65
C ALA A 251 5.56 -28.25 8.71
N ARG A 252 4.57 -29.14 8.74
CA ARG A 252 3.27 -28.91 8.11
C ARG A 252 2.19 -28.60 9.14
N SER A 253 1.21 -27.80 8.77
CA SER A 253 -0.03 -27.71 9.54
C SER A 253 -0.93 -28.93 9.32
N PRO A 254 -1.97 -29.16 10.14
CA PRO A 254 -2.98 -30.18 9.89
C PRO A 254 -3.66 -30.06 8.51
N ASN A 255 -3.66 -28.85 7.93
CA ASN A 255 -4.22 -28.55 6.62
C ASN A 255 -3.18 -28.63 5.48
N GLY A 256 -1.94 -29.07 5.79
CA GLY A 256 -0.88 -29.27 4.79
C GLY A 256 -0.07 -28.02 4.44
N THR A 257 -0.31 -26.86 5.06
CA THR A 257 0.49 -25.64 4.81
C THR A 257 1.89 -25.75 5.44
N VAL A 258 2.90 -25.19 4.77
CA VAL A 258 4.27 -25.14 5.30
C VAL A 258 4.36 -24.04 6.38
N ILE A 259 4.81 -24.44 7.56
CA ILE A 259 5.01 -23.56 8.71
C ILE A 259 6.44 -23.70 9.23
N SER A 260 6.97 -22.64 9.82
CA SER A 260 8.29 -22.61 10.43
C SER A 260 8.23 -22.12 11.88
N CYS A 261 9.09 -22.68 12.73
CA CYS A 261 9.28 -22.20 14.09
C CYS A 261 10.11 -20.90 14.01
N VAL A 262 9.49 -19.78 14.35
CA VAL A 262 10.16 -18.47 14.38
C VAL A 262 9.99 -17.89 15.78
N SER A 263 11.06 -17.48 16.45
CA SER A 263 11.02 -16.84 17.77
C SER A 263 10.10 -17.57 18.78
N GLY A 264 10.15 -18.90 18.80
CA GLY A 264 9.38 -19.74 19.74
C GLY A 264 7.91 -19.99 19.38
N VAL A 265 7.44 -19.57 18.20
CA VAL A 265 6.06 -19.81 17.72
C VAL A 265 6.05 -20.36 16.29
N TRP A 266 5.17 -21.33 16.02
CA TRP A 266 4.90 -21.82 14.68
C TRP A 266 4.16 -20.78 13.86
N ARG A 267 4.79 -20.30 12.79
CA ARG A 267 4.20 -19.31 11.86
C ARG A 267 4.19 -19.84 10.44
N ARG A 268 3.22 -19.43 9.63
CA ARG A 268 3.30 -19.59 8.18
C ARG A 268 4.56 -18.94 7.63
N SER A 269 5.20 -19.63 6.69
CA SER A 269 6.31 -19.08 5.92
C SER A 269 5.72 -18.45 4.66
N GLY A 270 5.81 -17.11 4.53
CA GLY A 270 5.01 -16.30 3.59
C GLY A 270 3.94 -15.52 4.34
N GLY A 271 3.82 -14.21 4.09
CA GLY A 271 2.99 -13.32 4.90
C GLY A 271 1.56 -13.83 4.99
N GLY A 272 1.12 -14.26 6.19
CA GLY A 272 -0.16 -14.96 6.39
C GLY A 272 -1.44 -14.20 6.03
N PHE A 273 -1.29 -13.01 5.44
CA PHE A 273 -2.38 -12.16 4.96
C PHE A 273 -2.07 -11.51 3.60
N TRP A 274 -0.93 -11.76 2.93
CA TRP A 274 -0.65 -11.26 1.58
C TRP A 274 -0.30 -12.43 0.68
N GLU A 275 -1.24 -12.77 -0.20
CA GLU A 275 -1.14 -13.89 -1.12
C GLU A 275 -0.81 -13.40 -2.53
N ASP A 276 -0.43 -14.33 -3.41
CA ASP A 276 0.00 -14.02 -4.77
C ASP A 276 -1.05 -13.21 -5.55
N PRO A 277 -0.60 -12.23 -6.37
CA PRO A 277 -1.49 -11.43 -7.19
C PRO A 277 -2.14 -12.28 -8.30
N VAL A 278 -3.35 -11.91 -8.69
CA VAL A 278 -4.14 -12.58 -9.73
C VAL A 278 -4.34 -11.65 -10.93
N ALA A 279 -4.61 -12.22 -12.11
CA ALA A 279 -4.72 -11.44 -13.34
C ALA A 279 -5.81 -10.36 -13.27
N THR A 280 -6.99 -10.70 -12.75
CA THR A 280 -8.19 -9.85 -12.70
C THR A 280 -9.00 -10.08 -11.44
N PHE A 281 -9.98 -9.21 -11.12
CA PHE A 281 -10.89 -9.43 -9.98
C PHE A 281 -11.65 -10.76 -10.07
N ALA A 282 -12.03 -11.18 -11.28
CA ALA A 282 -12.69 -12.47 -11.52
C ALA A 282 -11.77 -13.67 -11.26
N ALA A 283 -10.44 -13.46 -11.24
CA ALA A 283 -9.46 -14.49 -10.95
C ALA A 283 -9.15 -14.62 -9.45
N LEU A 284 -9.75 -13.78 -8.59
CA LEU A 284 -9.64 -13.96 -7.14
C LEU A 284 -10.38 -15.24 -6.70
N PRO A 285 -9.81 -16.06 -5.79
CA PRO A 285 -10.46 -17.29 -5.31
C PRO A 285 -11.84 -17.02 -4.71
N THR A 286 -12.77 -17.94 -4.89
CA THR A 286 -14.13 -17.78 -4.33
C THR A 286 -14.20 -18.01 -2.82
N THR A 287 -13.14 -18.52 -2.19
CA THR A 287 -12.97 -18.66 -0.74
C THR A 287 -11.51 -18.44 -0.34
N ASP A 288 -11.27 -17.79 0.80
CA ASP A 288 -9.94 -17.60 1.37
C ASP A 288 -10.01 -17.46 2.91
N ALA A 289 -8.88 -17.33 3.60
CA ALA A 289 -8.84 -17.02 5.03
C ALA A 289 -9.23 -15.56 5.29
N THR A 290 -10.04 -15.29 6.32
CA THR A 290 -10.40 -13.91 6.69
C THR A 290 -9.14 -13.09 6.98
N GLY A 291 -9.02 -11.94 6.31
CA GLY A 291 -7.86 -11.07 6.38
C GLY A 291 -6.84 -11.30 5.26
N THR A 292 -6.98 -12.34 4.43
CA THR A 292 -6.14 -12.51 3.25
C THR A 292 -6.27 -11.32 2.31
N VAL A 293 -5.16 -10.81 1.79
CA VAL A 293 -5.06 -9.71 0.84
C VAL A 293 -4.44 -10.23 -0.46
N ARG A 294 -5.06 -9.93 -1.59
CA ARG A 294 -4.54 -10.20 -2.93
C ARG A 294 -4.61 -8.94 -3.77
N MET A 295 -3.64 -8.78 -4.68
CA MET A 295 -3.70 -7.74 -5.70
C MET A 295 -4.22 -8.32 -7.01
N THR A 296 -5.03 -7.54 -7.70
CA THR A 296 -5.41 -7.80 -9.10
C THR A 296 -4.47 -7.03 -10.01
N THR A 297 -3.81 -7.68 -10.96
CA THR A 297 -2.76 -7.05 -11.79
C THR A 297 -3.31 -6.18 -12.91
N ASP A 298 -4.54 -6.41 -13.35
CA ASP A 298 -5.25 -5.59 -14.34
C ASP A 298 -5.58 -4.18 -13.82
N THR A 299 -5.94 -4.05 -12.55
CA THR A 299 -6.34 -2.79 -11.91
C THR A 299 -5.36 -2.29 -10.85
N ALA A 300 -4.29 -3.05 -10.59
CA ALA A 300 -3.33 -2.84 -9.51
C ALA A 300 -4.01 -2.62 -8.14
N ARG A 301 -5.14 -3.29 -7.90
CA ARG A 301 -6.00 -3.06 -6.73
C ARG A 301 -5.87 -4.18 -5.71
N ALA A 302 -5.61 -3.80 -4.47
CA ALA A 302 -5.60 -4.70 -3.32
C ALA A 302 -7.03 -4.93 -2.80
N PHE A 303 -7.37 -6.19 -2.66
CA PHE A 303 -8.61 -6.66 -2.06
C PHE A 303 -8.28 -7.50 -0.84
N MET A 304 -9.06 -7.36 0.21
CA MET A 304 -9.03 -8.20 1.40
C MET A 304 -10.25 -9.12 1.40
N TRP A 305 -10.04 -10.40 1.64
CA TRP A 305 -11.09 -11.35 1.94
C TRP A 305 -11.65 -11.08 3.34
N ASN A 306 -12.90 -10.66 3.43
CA ASN A 306 -13.56 -10.32 4.70
C ASN A 306 -14.20 -11.53 5.41
N GLY A 307 -14.05 -12.74 4.85
CA GLY A 307 -14.74 -13.97 5.29
C GLY A 307 -15.91 -14.40 4.41
N ALA A 308 -16.36 -13.54 3.49
CA ALA A 308 -17.46 -13.82 2.56
C ALA A 308 -17.18 -13.34 1.12
N THR A 309 -16.57 -12.17 0.96
CA THR A 309 -16.25 -11.58 -0.35
C THR A 309 -14.91 -10.85 -0.33
N TRP A 310 -14.35 -10.62 -1.52
CA TRP A 310 -13.20 -9.74 -1.71
C TRP A 310 -13.66 -8.27 -1.64
N THR A 311 -13.22 -7.54 -0.62
CA THR A 311 -13.50 -6.12 -0.42
C THR A 311 -12.25 -5.29 -0.72
N PRO A 312 -12.32 -4.21 -1.51
CA PRO A 312 -11.17 -3.35 -1.77
C PRO A 312 -10.80 -2.49 -0.55
N LEU A 313 -9.51 -2.21 -0.36
CA LEU A 313 -8.99 -1.66 0.90
C LEU A 313 -9.30 -0.17 1.20
N SER A 314 -9.84 0.61 0.25
CA SER A 314 -10.23 2.02 0.53
C SER A 314 -11.15 2.69 -0.50
N VAL A 315 -11.37 2.07 -1.66
CA VAL A 315 -12.30 2.53 -2.70
C VAL A 315 -13.10 1.34 -3.18
N ASP A 316 -14.42 1.44 -3.22
CA ASP A 316 -15.28 0.33 -3.58
C ASP A 316 -15.11 -0.09 -5.06
N GLN A 317 -15.75 -1.19 -5.47
CA GLN A 317 -15.72 -1.72 -6.84
C GLN A 317 -16.23 -0.74 -7.92
N ASN A 318 -16.98 0.30 -7.52
CA ASN A 318 -17.51 1.34 -8.40
C ASN A 318 -16.58 2.57 -8.46
N GLY A 319 -15.50 2.58 -7.66
CA GLY A 319 -14.57 3.70 -7.55
C GLY A 319 -14.97 4.74 -6.51
N ASP A 320 -15.93 4.41 -5.65
CA ASP A 320 -16.44 5.33 -4.63
C ASP A 320 -15.66 5.18 -3.31
N MET A 321 -15.50 6.28 -2.59
CA MET A 321 -14.92 6.31 -1.24
C MET A 321 -16.04 6.62 -0.24
N PHE A 322 -16.34 5.68 0.65
CA PHE A 322 -17.33 5.88 1.71
C PHE A 322 -16.64 6.08 3.07
N VAL A 323 -16.85 7.25 3.67
CA VAL A 323 -16.34 7.60 5.01
C VAL A 323 -17.53 7.71 5.97
N PRO A 324 -17.78 6.72 6.86
CA PRO A 324 -19.02 6.66 7.67
C PRO A 324 -19.17 7.75 8.73
N ARG A 325 -18.06 8.41 9.07
CA ARG A 325 -18.02 9.49 10.07
C ARG A 325 -17.48 10.75 9.41
N ASP A 326 -16.29 11.18 9.81
CA ASP A 326 -15.74 12.46 9.42
C ASP A 326 -14.61 12.29 8.40
N LEU A 327 -14.68 13.07 7.31
CA LEU A 327 -13.56 13.28 6.40
C LEU A 327 -12.83 14.57 6.79
N ALA A 328 -11.64 14.44 7.39
CA ALA A 328 -10.76 15.58 7.66
C ALA A 328 -9.70 15.70 6.54
N ALA A 329 -9.75 16.78 5.77
CA ALA A 329 -8.78 17.07 4.71
C ALA A 329 -7.89 18.27 5.10
N GLY A 330 -6.57 18.09 5.13
CA GLY A 330 -5.63 19.11 5.62
C GLY A 330 -5.36 20.29 4.66
N ARG A 331 -5.86 20.24 3.41
CA ARG A 331 -5.63 21.30 2.43
C ARG A 331 -6.87 21.58 1.57
N ASP A 332 -7.12 20.75 0.56
CA ASP A 332 -8.17 21.00 -0.44
C ASP A 332 -9.08 19.77 -0.60
N VAL A 333 -10.39 19.98 -0.69
CA VAL A 333 -11.36 19.02 -1.26
C VAL A 333 -11.88 19.63 -2.56
N ARG A 334 -11.64 18.97 -3.70
CA ARG A 334 -12.10 19.44 -5.03
C ARG A 334 -13.19 18.53 -5.57
N ALA A 335 -14.41 19.06 -5.73
CA ALA A 335 -15.52 18.38 -6.39
C ALA A 335 -15.72 18.98 -7.80
N ASN A 336 -15.37 18.23 -8.86
CA ASN A 336 -15.42 18.73 -10.24
C ASN A 336 -16.84 18.78 -10.86
N ARG A 337 -17.81 18.11 -10.23
CA ARG A 337 -19.20 18.04 -10.71
C ARG A 337 -20.15 18.59 -9.66
N HIS A 338 -20.62 17.73 -8.78
CA HIS A 338 -21.61 18.08 -7.77
C HIS A 338 -21.07 17.82 -6.37
N LEU A 339 -21.36 18.73 -5.45
CA LEU A 339 -21.22 18.55 -4.02
C LEU A 339 -22.60 18.72 -3.41
N THR A 340 -23.11 17.67 -2.77
CA THR A 340 -24.37 17.72 -2.02
C THR A 340 -24.04 17.68 -0.54
N VAL A 341 -24.53 18.67 0.20
CA VAL A 341 -24.45 18.72 1.67
C VAL A 341 -25.86 18.51 2.20
N GLY A 342 -26.11 17.40 2.89
CA GLY A 342 -27.44 17.06 3.41
C GLY A 342 -27.82 17.81 4.69
N GLY A 343 -26.82 18.32 5.42
CA GLY A 343 -27.00 19.16 6.60
C GLY A 343 -26.48 20.57 6.38
N ASP A 344 -25.84 21.14 7.39
CA ASP A 344 -25.32 22.50 7.34
C ASP A 344 -23.99 22.59 6.59
N SER A 345 -23.82 23.68 5.84
CA SER A 345 -22.53 24.06 5.28
C SER A 345 -22.01 25.30 6.02
N PHE A 346 -20.89 25.15 6.73
CA PHE A 346 -20.19 26.25 7.37
C PHE A 346 -18.95 26.63 6.57
N VAL A 347 -18.89 27.87 6.10
CA VAL A 347 -17.74 28.43 5.37
C VAL A 347 -17.15 29.57 6.22
N ALA A 348 -16.01 29.32 6.85
CA ALA A 348 -15.35 30.32 7.70
C ALA A 348 -14.76 31.49 6.89
N GLY A 349 -14.40 31.23 5.63
CA GLY A 349 -13.83 32.21 4.71
C GLY A 349 -14.85 32.73 3.69
N SER A 350 -14.36 33.03 2.49
CA SER A 350 -15.19 33.49 1.38
C SER A 350 -15.95 32.33 0.73
N SER A 351 -17.22 32.54 0.37
CA SER A 351 -17.94 31.70 -0.57
C SER A 351 -18.14 32.48 -1.88
N SER A 352 -17.67 31.94 -2.99
CA SER A 352 -17.83 32.53 -4.33
C SER A 352 -18.68 31.60 -5.18
N VAL A 353 -19.77 32.12 -5.73
CA VAL A 353 -20.65 31.41 -6.66
C VAL A 353 -20.61 32.17 -7.99
N SER A 354 -19.92 31.60 -8.99
CA SER A 354 -19.83 32.23 -10.32
C SER A 354 -21.11 32.07 -11.14
N GLY A 355 -21.93 31.07 -10.79
CA GLY A 355 -23.24 30.83 -11.38
C GLY A 355 -24.38 31.42 -10.53
N ASN A 356 -25.54 30.76 -10.57
CA ASN A 356 -26.70 31.18 -9.80
C ASN A 356 -26.64 30.64 -8.36
N SER A 357 -27.08 31.46 -7.41
CA SER A 357 -27.37 31.04 -6.04
C SER A 357 -28.87 31.14 -5.79
N THR A 358 -29.49 30.04 -5.34
CA THR A 358 -30.91 29.98 -5.00
C THR A 358 -31.03 29.63 -3.52
N VAL A 359 -31.70 30.49 -2.75
CA VAL A 359 -32.01 30.26 -1.34
C VAL A 359 -33.52 30.10 -1.23
N LEU A 360 -33.98 28.91 -0.85
CA LEU A 360 -35.42 28.63 -0.69
C LEU A 360 -35.97 29.14 0.65
N GLY A 361 -35.10 29.29 1.66
CA GLY A 361 -35.43 29.83 2.97
C GLY A 361 -35.03 31.30 3.12
N ASN A 362 -34.71 31.70 4.34
CA ASN A 362 -34.28 33.06 4.65
C ASN A 362 -32.79 33.26 4.31
N SER A 363 -32.47 34.41 3.71
CA SER A 363 -31.10 34.89 3.57
C SER A 363 -30.89 36.09 4.49
N VAL A 364 -29.93 35.99 5.41
CA VAL A 364 -29.56 37.09 6.31
C VAL A 364 -28.15 37.56 5.96
N VAL A 365 -28.02 38.84 5.61
CA VAL A 365 -26.73 39.49 5.36
C VAL A 365 -26.46 40.40 6.56
N GLY A 366 -25.46 40.05 7.37
CA GLY A 366 -25.16 40.80 8.61
C GLY A 366 -24.50 42.16 8.39
N SER A 367 -24.06 42.47 7.17
CA SER A 367 -23.45 43.74 6.80
C SER A 367 -24.03 44.23 5.48
N ASN A 368 -23.19 44.54 4.48
CA ASN A 368 -23.66 45.13 3.23
C ASN A 368 -24.07 44.04 2.22
N MET A 369 -25.20 44.27 1.54
CA MET A 369 -25.56 43.56 0.31
C MET A 369 -25.38 44.52 -0.87
N THR A 370 -24.57 44.12 -1.87
CA THR A 370 -24.41 44.87 -3.12
C THR A 370 -24.95 44.05 -4.27
N ILE A 371 -25.88 44.63 -5.02
CA ILE A 371 -26.50 44.00 -6.19
C ILE A 371 -26.14 44.86 -7.40
N GLY A 372 -25.36 44.31 -8.33
CA GLY A 372 -24.98 45.02 -9.55
C GLY A 372 -26.08 45.10 -10.62
N GLY A 373 -27.17 44.36 -10.43
CA GLY A 373 -28.30 44.27 -11.35
C GLY A 373 -29.62 44.74 -10.73
N VAL A 374 -30.71 44.05 -11.06
CA VAL A 374 -32.06 44.37 -10.59
C VAL A 374 -32.41 43.54 -9.35
N THR A 375 -33.01 44.19 -8.36
CA THR A 375 -33.67 43.52 -7.23
C THR A 375 -35.17 43.47 -7.48
N GLN A 376 -35.75 42.27 -7.46
CA GLN A 376 -37.20 42.08 -7.51
C GLN A 376 -37.67 41.52 -6.17
N ALA A 377 -38.54 42.25 -5.48
CA ALA A 377 -39.17 41.82 -4.25
C ALA A 377 -40.66 41.59 -4.51
N TYR A 378 -41.14 40.38 -4.28
CA TYR A 378 -42.56 40.02 -4.42
C TYR A 378 -43.40 40.37 -3.18
N GLY A 379 -42.74 40.70 -2.07
CA GLY A 379 -43.36 41.10 -0.81
C GLY A 379 -42.97 42.52 -0.39
N ALA A 380 -43.28 42.85 0.86
CA ALA A 380 -42.92 44.15 1.44
C ALA A 380 -41.40 44.30 1.60
N VAL A 381 -40.89 45.51 1.37
CA VAL A 381 -39.52 45.92 1.68
C VAL A 381 -39.59 46.83 2.90
N ASN A 382 -39.06 46.36 4.04
CA ASN A 382 -39.00 47.14 5.28
C ASN A 382 -37.58 47.67 5.46
N THR A 383 -37.43 48.98 5.62
CA THR A 383 -36.17 49.64 5.98
C THR A 383 -36.33 50.30 7.35
N THR A 384 -35.27 50.27 8.18
CA THR A 384 -35.26 50.99 9.46
C THR A 384 -35.03 52.48 9.28
N ASP A 385 -34.27 52.83 8.26
CA ASP A 385 -33.87 54.20 7.94
C ASP A 385 -34.26 54.54 6.48
N ASP A 386 -33.39 55.23 5.76
CA ASP A 386 -33.68 55.78 4.45
C ASP A 386 -33.76 54.73 3.34
N PHE A 387 -34.78 54.85 2.49
CA PHE A 387 -34.80 54.25 1.15
C PHE A 387 -34.39 55.30 0.11
N LYS A 388 -33.19 55.18 -0.46
CA LYS A 388 -32.60 56.16 -1.39
C LYS A 388 -32.56 55.63 -2.82
N GLY A 389 -32.86 56.50 -3.78
CA GLY A 389 -32.73 56.23 -5.20
C GLY A 389 -32.84 57.51 -6.00
N GLN A 390 -32.41 57.50 -7.26
CA GLN A 390 -32.52 58.67 -8.14
C GLN A 390 -33.99 59.00 -8.47
N ARG A 391 -34.83 57.98 -8.59
CA ARG A 391 -36.26 58.09 -8.93
C ARG A 391 -37.05 56.97 -8.26
N LEU A 392 -38.23 57.29 -7.74
CA LEU A 392 -39.23 56.33 -7.26
C LEU A 392 -40.49 56.44 -8.13
N LYS A 393 -40.85 55.37 -8.83
CA LYS A 393 -42.10 55.28 -9.58
C LYS A 393 -43.11 54.50 -8.77
N LEU A 394 -44.29 55.08 -8.59
CA LEU A 394 -45.43 54.40 -7.98
C LEU A 394 -46.28 53.79 -9.09
N ASP A 395 -46.54 52.48 -9.03
CA ASP A 395 -47.31 51.80 -10.08
C ASP A 395 -48.81 51.98 -9.93
N ALA A 396 -49.32 52.03 -8.69
CA ALA A 396 -50.74 52.22 -8.41
C ALA A 396 -51.23 53.59 -8.88
N VAL A 397 -52.30 53.59 -9.68
CA VAL A 397 -53.01 54.79 -10.15
C VAL A 397 -54.36 54.91 -9.44
N ASN A 398 -54.61 56.05 -8.80
CA ASN A 398 -55.86 56.33 -8.09
C ASN A 398 -56.44 57.71 -8.46
N VAL A 399 -57.67 57.97 -8.02
CA VAL A 399 -58.38 59.23 -8.26
C VAL A 399 -58.57 59.98 -6.93
N ALA A 400 -58.30 61.28 -6.94
CA ALA A 400 -58.48 62.13 -5.76
C ALA A 400 -59.96 62.18 -5.32
N GLY A 401 -60.19 62.22 -4.01
CA GLY A 401 -61.53 62.25 -3.41
C GLY A 401 -62.19 60.88 -3.24
N LEU A 402 -61.62 59.80 -3.79
CA LEU A 402 -62.10 58.43 -3.56
C LEU A 402 -61.57 57.84 -2.26
N GLY A 403 -62.29 56.85 -1.74
CA GLY A 403 -61.92 56.11 -0.54
C GLY A 403 -60.61 55.33 -0.69
N CYS A 404 -59.85 55.22 0.41
CA CYS A 404 -58.59 54.47 0.47
C CYS A 404 -58.39 53.83 1.85
N SER A 405 -57.67 52.72 1.91
CA SER A 405 -57.26 52.05 3.15
C SER A 405 -56.06 51.14 2.89
N PRO A 406 -55.07 51.07 3.78
CA PRO A 406 -54.92 51.84 5.02
C PRO A 406 -54.44 53.28 4.78
N ASN A 407 -54.55 54.13 5.81
CA ASN A 407 -53.97 55.48 5.80
C ASN A 407 -52.44 55.44 5.63
N GLY A 408 -51.87 56.45 4.98
CA GLY A 408 -50.42 56.57 4.77
C GLY A 408 -49.90 55.99 3.46
N MET A 409 -50.74 55.34 2.66
CA MET A 409 -50.34 54.89 1.31
C MET A 409 -50.03 56.06 0.39
N LEU A 410 -49.07 55.85 -0.52
CA LEU A 410 -48.73 56.76 -1.61
C LEU A 410 -49.13 56.14 -2.95
N SER A 411 -49.66 56.95 -3.84
CA SER A 411 -50.06 56.57 -5.20
C SER A 411 -49.89 57.77 -6.14
N ARG A 412 -50.30 57.66 -7.40
CA ARG A 412 -50.34 58.77 -8.35
C ARG A 412 -51.65 58.84 -9.11
N THR A 413 -51.96 59.99 -9.71
CA THR A 413 -53.00 60.09 -10.75
C THR A 413 -52.51 59.49 -12.07
N SER A 414 -53.42 59.35 -13.04
CA SER A 414 -53.07 58.93 -14.41
C SER A 414 -52.10 59.91 -15.08
N THR A 415 -52.14 61.19 -14.71
CA THR A 415 -51.24 62.26 -15.17
C THR A 415 -49.92 62.34 -14.39
N GLY A 416 -49.77 61.59 -13.30
CA GLY A 416 -48.51 61.51 -12.53
C GLY A 416 -48.44 62.34 -11.26
N SER A 417 -49.49 63.07 -10.87
CA SER A 417 -49.52 63.82 -9.60
C SER A 417 -49.54 62.89 -8.39
N LEU A 418 -48.78 63.20 -7.34
CA LEU A 418 -48.69 62.38 -6.12
C LEU A 418 -50.00 62.43 -5.31
N LEU A 419 -50.47 61.25 -4.88
CA LEU A 419 -51.61 61.07 -3.99
C LEU A 419 -51.16 60.43 -2.66
N THR A 420 -51.77 60.86 -1.57
CA THR A 420 -51.60 60.29 -0.23
C THR A 420 -52.96 59.93 0.38
N CYS A 421 -53.05 58.76 1.01
CA CYS A 421 -54.26 58.32 1.69
C CYS A 421 -54.32 58.94 3.11
N ILE A 422 -55.26 59.86 3.33
CA ILE A 422 -55.41 60.56 4.62
C ILE A 422 -56.87 60.48 5.06
N SER A 423 -57.09 59.97 6.28
CA SER A 423 -58.41 59.78 6.88
C SER A 423 -59.39 59.03 5.97
N GLY A 424 -58.89 58.02 5.28
CA GLY A 424 -59.67 57.15 4.41
C GLY A 424 -59.96 57.70 3.01
N ILE A 425 -59.35 58.83 2.60
CA ILE A 425 -59.58 59.45 1.28
C ILE A 425 -58.26 59.80 0.59
N TRP A 426 -58.16 59.56 -0.73
CA TRP A 426 -57.03 59.97 -1.56
C TRP A 426 -56.98 61.49 -1.74
N ARG A 427 -55.88 62.12 -1.31
CA ARG A 427 -55.64 63.58 -1.43
C ARG A 427 -54.39 63.85 -2.25
N THR A 428 -54.39 64.94 -3.02
CA THR A 428 -53.21 65.40 -3.75
C THR A 428 -52.17 65.99 -2.79
N ALA A 429 -50.92 65.54 -2.91
CA ALA A 429 -49.81 66.12 -2.16
C ALA A 429 -49.54 67.54 -2.68
N GLY A 430 -49.77 68.56 -1.83
CA GLY A 430 -49.65 69.98 -2.19
C GLY A 430 -50.95 70.79 -2.12
N GLY A 431 -52.11 70.14 -1.93
CA GLY A 431 -53.40 70.81 -1.72
C GLY A 431 -53.65 71.19 -0.25
N GLY A 432 -52.67 71.84 0.39
CA GLY A 432 -52.75 72.29 1.77
C GLY A 432 -53.34 73.70 1.89
N GLY A 433 -54.63 73.83 1.58
CA GLY A 433 -55.45 74.94 2.04
C GLY A 433 -56.84 74.39 2.37
N PRO A 434 -57.42 74.65 3.55
CA PRO A 434 -58.85 74.40 3.71
C PRO A 434 -59.60 75.16 2.59
N PRO A 435 -60.73 74.65 2.08
CA PRO A 435 -61.57 75.49 1.23
C PRO A 435 -61.90 76.73 2.06
N SER A 436 -61.33 77.88 1.71
CA SER A 436 -61.75 79.16 2.26
C SER A 436 -63.22 79.32 1.89
N TYR A 437 -64.06 78.98 2.86
CA TYR A 437 -65.43 79.40 3.11
C TYR A 437 -66.24 79.84 1.88
N ALA A 438 -67.29 79.06 1.65
CA ALA A 438 -68.39 79.40 0.77
C ALA A 438 -68.96 80.79 1.09
N TRP A 439 -69.15 81.58 0.05
CA TRP A 439 -69.88 82.84 0.05
C TRP A 439 -71.36 82.61 0.42
N TRP A 440 -71.86 83.34 1.42
CA TRP A 440 -73.28 83.69 1.52
C TRP A 440 -73.41 85.20 1.78
N GLY A 441 -73.98 85.90 0.79
CA GLY A 441 -74.80 87.10 0.96
C GLY A 441 -74.18 88.38 1.56
N GLY A 442 -73.71 89.27 0.69
CA GLY A 442 -73.94 90.73 0.80
C GLY A 442 -73.13 91.53 1.84
N GLY A 443 -71.94 91.98 1.45
CA GLY A 443 -71.19 93.04 2.16
C GLY A 443 -69.67 92.84 2.02
N TYR A 444 -68.96 93.77 1.37
CA TYR A 444 -67.51 93.68 1.21
C TYR A 444 -66.81 94.22 2.45
N VAL A 445 -65.91 93.44 3.06
CA VAL A 445 -65.05 93.85 4.18
C VAL A 445 -63.61 93.99 3.67
N SER A 446 -63.00 95.16 3.85
CA SER A 446 -61.54 95.31 3.73
C SER A 446 -60.91 95.40 5.10
N MET A 447 -59.84 94.64 5.31
CA MET A 447 -59.09 94.60 6.57
C MET A 447 -58.12 95.78 6.61
N ALA A 448 -58.21 96.65 7.61
CA ALA A 448 -57.12 97.54 7.99
C ALA A 448 -56.34 96.91 9.15
N TYR A 449 -55.00 96.93 9.07
CA TYR A 449 -54.13 96.48 10.16
C TYR A 449 -54.47 97.29 11.43
N GLY A 450 -55.05 96.64 12.43
CA GLY A 450 -55.54 97.29 13.66
C GLY A 450 -56.94 96.88 14.12
N GLY A 451 -57.72 96.15 13.32
CA GLY A 451 -58.94 95.47 13.80
C GLY A 451 -60.21 96.33 13.90
N GLU A 452 -60.24 97.54 13.35
CA GLU A 452 -61.47 98.34 13.23
C GLU A 452 -62.21 98.06 11.92
N TYR A 453 -63.53 97.91 11.99
CA TYR A 453 -64.41 97.66 10.85
C TYR A 453 -65.20 98.92 10.49
N VAL A 454 -65.25 99.27 9.20
CA VAL A 454 -66.09 100.37 8.68
C VAL A 454 -67.24 99.77 7.88
N PHE A 455 -68.47 100.11 8.28
CA PHE A 455 -69.71 99.72 7.57
C PHE A 455 -70.29 100.93 6.84
N CYS A 456 -70.47 100.82 5.51
CA CYS A 456 -71.17 101.82 4.73
C CYS A 456 -72.63 101.44 4.49
N PRO A 457 -73.57 102.41 4.47
CA PRO A 457 -74.96 102.17 4.11
C PRO A 457 -75.11 101.60 2.68
N PRO A 458 -76.22 100.91 2.38
CA PRO A 458 -76.49 100.40 1.02
C PRO A 458 -76.48 101.52 -0.02
N GLY A 459 -75.66 101.38 -1.07
CA GLY A 459 -75.53 102.36 -2.16
C GLY A 459 -74.29 103.26 -2.08
N GLU A 460 -73.50 103.15 -1.01
CA GLU A 460 -72.19 103.79 -0.87
C GLU A 460 -71.06 102.76 -0.85
N TYR A 461 -69.87 103.17 -1.27
CA TYR A 461 -68.68 102.31 -1.26
C TYR A 461 -67.61 102.88 -0.31
N VAL A 462 -66.88 101.98 0.36
CA VAL A 462 -65.71 102.32 1.17
C VAL A 462 -64.62 102.83 0.24
N ARG A 463 -64.17 104.08 0.43
CA ARG A 463 -62.99 104.63 -0.24
C ARG A 463 -61.98 105.11 0.79
N GLY A 464 -60.71 104.82 0.52
CA GLY A 464 -59.57 105.35 1.27
C GLY A 464 -58.64 106.11 0.33
N PHE A 465 -58.11 107.23 0.80
CA PHE A 465 -57.02 107.94 0.12
C PHE A 465 -55.83 108.09 1.08
N MET A 466 -54.62 107.93 0.55
CA MET A 466 -53.38 108.23 1.26
C MET A 466 -53.09 109.72 1.11
N LEU A 467 -52.92 110.42 2.23
CA LEU A 467 -52.51 111.82 2.24
C LEU A 467 -51.13 111.91 2.91
N ASN A 468 -50.11 112.28 2.14
CA ASN A 468 -48.79 112.62 2.68
C ASN A 468 -48.83 114.06 3.18
N VAL A 469 -48.85 114.23 4.50
CA VAL A 469 -48.78 115.56 5.14
C VAL A 469 -47.36 115.82 5.66
N PRO A 470 -46.78 117.01 5.42
CA PRO A 470 -45.51 117.43 6.03
C PRO A 470 -45.63 117.43 7.57
N SER A 471 -44.61 116.94 8.26
CA SER A 471 -44.59 116.86 9.72
C SER A 471 -44.62 118.25 10.36
N GLY A 472 -45.75 118.63 10.98
CA GLY A 472 -45.84 119.89 11.72
C GLY A 472 -47.18 120.21 12.39
N THR A 473 -48.28 119.52 12.06
CA THR A 473 -49.62 120.00 12.47
C THR A 473 -50.62 118.94 12.96
N VAL A 474 -50.16 117.76 13.41
CA VAL A 474 -51.05 116.76 14.05
C VAL A 474 -50.46 116.25 15.38
N PRO A 475 -51.13 116.49 16.53
CA PRO A 475 -50.85 115.75 17.74
C PRO A 475 -51.51 114.37 17.61
N PHE A 476 -50.87 113.33 18.13
CA PHE A 476 -51.32 111.92 18.10
C PHE A 476 -50.97 111.14 16.81
N LEU A 477 -49.75 110.59 16.78
CA LEU A 477 -49.39 109.19 16.48
C LEU A 477 -47.90 109.13 16.07
N GLY A 478 -47.14 108.24 16.72
CA GLY A 478 -45.69 108.11 16.57
C GLY A 478 -45.29 107.55 15.21
N GLY A 479 -44.30 108.20 14.57
CA GLY A 479 -43.77 107.82 13.27
C GLY A 479 -42.43 107.10 13.32
N TYR A 480 -42.11 106.39 12.23
CA TYR A 480 -40.75 106.20 11.75
C TYR A 480 -40.72 106.51 10.24
N GLY A 481 -40.06 107.63 9.90
CA GLY A 481 -39.65 108.01 8.54
C GLY A 481 -40.45 109.16 7.91
N ASN A 482 -40.01 110.40 8.12
CA ASN A 482 -40.29 111.72 7.44
C ASN A 482 -41.66 112.06 6.80
N TYR A 483 -42.66 111.19 6.88
CA TYR A 483 -44.03 111.39 6.41
C TYR A 483 -44.96 110.65 7.37
N VAL A 484 -46.03 111.33 7.83
CA VAL A 484 -47.13 110.65 8.50
C VAL A 484 -48.11 110.22 7.41
N VAL A 485 -48.29 108.91 7.24
CA VAL A 485 -49.33 108.37 6.37
C VAL A 485 -50.64 108.43 7.16
N ALA A 486 -51.44 109.47 6.91
CA ALA A 486 -52.79 109.56 7.44
C ALA A 486 -53.76 108.88 6.46
N TRP A 487 -54.48 107.87 6.96
CA TRP A 487 -55.56 107.23 6.23
C TRP A 487 -56.88 107.84 6.69
N ARG A 488 -57.61 108.50 5.78
CA ARG A 488 -59.05 108.72 5.98
C ARG A 488 -59.81 107.69 5.17
N VAL A 489 -60.61 106.89 5.88
CA VAL A 489 -61.59 105.98 5.29
C VAL A 489 -62.97 106.60 5.49
N GLY A 490 -63.75 106.70 4.42
CA GLY A 490 -65.09 107.26 4.47
C GLY A 490 -66.02 106.61 3.43
N CYS A 491 -67.31 106.78 3.61
CA CYS A 491 -68.31 106.33 2.65
C CYS A 491 -68.56 107.42 1.60
N THR A 492 -68.62 107.02 0.32
CA THR A 492 -68.86 107.96 -0.80
C THR A 492 -70.07 107.53 -1.63
N PRO A 493 -70.95 108.48 -2.02
CA PRO A 493 -72.05 108.21 -2.95
C PRO A 493 -71.55 107.86 -4.35
N ALA A 494 -72.24 106.93 -5.02
CA ALA A 494 -71.87 106.39 -6.34
C ALA A 494 -71.76 107.43 -7.48
N SER A 495 -72.26 108.66 -7.31
CA SER A 495 -72.34 109.70 -8.35
C SER A 495 -71.22 110.76 -8.34
N SER A 496 -70.19 110.61 -7.49
CA SER A 496 -69.05 111.54 -7.47
C SER A 496 -67.93 111.09 -8.41
N THR A 497 -67.80 111.75 -9.57
CA THR A 497 -66.61 111.66 -10.44
C THR A 497 -65.55 112.63 -9.99
N SER A 498 -64.38 112.12 -9.56
CA SER A 498 -63.15 112.91 -9.56
C SER A 498 -61.90 112.02 -9.63
N ALA A 499 -61.18 112.20 -10.76
CA ALA A 499 -59.76 112.03 -11.04
C ALA A 499 -58.99 110.84 -10.43
N TRP A 500 -58.63 109.88 -11.29
CA TRP A 500 -57.54 108.94 -11.03
C TRP A 500 -56.21 109.63 -11.28
N CYS A 501 -55.42 109.84 -10.23
CA CYS A 501 -54.00 110.14 -10.35
C CYS A 501 -53.25 108.81 -10.39
N SER A 502 -52.82 108.36 -11.58
CA SER A 502 -51.94 107.20 -11.72
C SER A 502 -50.52 107.64 -12.01
N ASN A 503 -49.55 107.07 -11.28
CA ASN A 503 -48.15 107.08 -11.71
C ASN A 503 -48.02 106.14 -12.91
N VAL A 504 -47.70 106.69 -14.08
CA VAL A 504 -47.39 105.91 -15.28
C VAL A 504 -45.97 105.36 -15.14
N TYR A 505 -45.83 104.05 -14.95
CA TYR A 505 -44.55 103.35 -15.10
C TYR A 505 -44.46 102.75 -16.51
N THR A 506 -43.48 103.17 -17.29
CA THR A 506 -43.10 102.53 -18.57
C THR A 506 -42.27 101.26 -18.32
N PRO A 507 -42.41 100.20 -19.14
CA PRO A 507 -41.77 98.91 -18.87
C PRO A 507 -40.30 98.90 -19.28
N GLY A 508 -39.42 98.57 -18.34
CA GLY A 508 -38.03 98.23 -18.65
C GLY A 508 -37.06 98.63 -17.55
N GLN A 509 -36.91 97.78 -16.52
CA GLN A 509 -35.65 97.53 -15.83
C GLN A 509 -35.88 96.47 -14.74
N TRP A 510 -35.34 95.27 -14.97
CA TRP A 510 -35.02 94.32 -13.92
C TRP A 510 -33.79 94.86 -13.20
N ASP A 511 -33.80 94.93 -11.87
CA ASP A 511 -32.65 94.44 -11.08
C ASP A 511 -32.99 94.28 -9.59
N ASN A 512 -32.33 93.25 -9.04
CA ASN A 512 -32.44 92.75 -7.68
C ASN A 512 -31.90 93.73 -6.62
N TRP A 513 -32.67 93.85 -5.53
CA TRP A 513 -32.25 93.96 -4.11
C TRP A 513 -31.17 94.97 -3.70
N ASN A 514 -31.56 96.00 -2.91
CA ASN A 514 -31.07 96.16 -1.53
C ASN A 514 -31.75 97.30 -0.75
N TRP A 515 -31.88 97.07 0.56
CA TRP A 515 -32.34 98.04 1.56
C TRP A 515 -31.34 99.20 1.73
N GLY A 516 -31.87 100.42 1.82
CA GLY A 516 -31.16 101.58 2.39
C GLY A 516 -30.99 102.76 1.42
N ASN A 517 -31.65 103.86 1.78
CA ASN A 517 -31.49 105.25 1.33
C ASN A 517 -32.43 105.80 0.24
N ASN A 518 -33.01 106.94 0.63
CA ASN A 518 -33.98 107.80 -0.03
C ASN A 518 -33.62 108.19 -1.47
N TYR A 519 -34.62 108.08 -2.35
CA TYR A 519 -34.69 108.87 -3.57
C TYR A 519 -35.97 109.72 -3.53
N ASP A 520 -35.77 111.05 -3.47
CA ASP A 520 -36.79 112.05 -3.73
C ASP A 520 -37.15 112.02 -5.22
N PHE A 521 -38.37 111.59 -5.55
CA PHE A 521 -38.93 111.74 -6.87
C PHE A 521 -40.01 112.83 -6.85
N GLY A 522 -39.57 114.08 -7.04
CA GLY A 522 -40.43 115.20 -7.39
C GLY A 522 -40.93 115.05 -8.82
N GLY A 523 -42.09 114.41 -9.00
CA GLY A 523 -42.82 114.36 -10.27
C GLY A 523 -44.18 115.07 -10.12
N ALA A 524 -44.42 116.09 -10.95
CA ALA A 524 -45.67 116.85 -10.95
C ALA A 524 -46.87 115.97 -11.37
N LEU A 525 -47.93 115.99 -10.57
CA LEU A 525 -49.23 115.39 -10.86
C LEU A 525 -49.92 116.15 -12.01
N VAL A 526 -50.11 115.51 -13.16
CA VAL A 526 -50.95 116.03 -14.25
C VAL A 526 -52.32 115.37 -14.14
N CYS A 527 -53.33 116.14 -13.72
CA CYS A 527 -54.73 115.72 -13.69
C CYS A 527 -55.39 116.16 -15.01
N SER A 528 -55.95 115.21 -15.78
CA SER A 528 -56.92 115.50 -16.85
C SER A 528 -58.32 115.03 -16.42
N PRO A 529 -59.39 115.71 -16.86
CA PRO A 529 -60.75 115.54 -16.35
C PRO A 529 -61.34 114.14 -16.52
#